data_AF-A0A0K0EYW9-F1
#
_entry.id   AF-A0A0K0EYW9-F1
#
_cell.length_a   1.000
_cell.length_b   1.000
_cell.length_c   1.000
_cell.angle_alpha   90.00
_cell.angle_beta   90.00
_cell.angle_gamma   90.00
#
_symmetry.space_group_name_H-M   'P 1'
#
loop_
_entity.id
_entity.type
_entity.pdbx_description
1 polymer ?
#
loop_
_entity_poly.entity_id
_entity_poly.type
_entity_poly.pdbx_seq_one_letter_code
_entity_poly.pdbx_strand_id
1 'polypeptide(L)'
;MVIFVTINARRKPTPTTTCRGPPAWQDWKGRSPLNANLIAKEATKLFYQCGYYNFKFIRVYQKQKRFIDHAMRYRVRYIAKKCQESKVTKPSRRGRKHREDIEIKLVHCERFEKKFQAIFKDDLKHRDRLRLNVTNLENGNSCALTECNPGGFLGALWGSCGLV
;
A
#
# COMPACT_ATOMS: atom_id res chain seq x y z
N MET A 1 11.46 19.36 75.98
CA MET A 1 11.52 17.99 75.40
C MET A 1 10.86 18.06 74.03
N VAL A 2 11.65 18.01 72.96
CA VAL A 2 11.18 18.22 71.57
C VAL A 2 11.09 16.85 70.91
N ILE A 3 9.89 16.44 70.49
CA ILE A 3 9.67 15.16 69.82
C ILE A 3 9.79 15.41 68.31
N PHE A 4 10.86 14.91 67.70
CA PHE A 4 11.00 14.89 66.24
C PHE A 4 10.23 13.68 65.69
N VAL A 5 9.11 13.93 65.03
CA VAL A 5 8.36 12.91 64.30
C VAL A 5 8.95 12.80 62.90
N THR A 6 9.72 11.74 62.65
CA THR A 6 10.26 11.42 61.32
C THR A 6 9.18 10.78 60.46
N ILE A 7 8.58 11.57 59.55
CA ILE A 7 7.66 11.06 58.52
C ILE A 7 8.49 10.38 57.44
N ASN A 8 8.57 9.05 57.47
CA ASN A 8 9.09 8.26 56.35
C ASN A 8 8.09 8.28 55.20
N ALA A 9 8.20 9.26 54.30
CA ALA A 9 7.43 9.32 53.07
C ALA A 9 7.87 8.17 52.13
N ARG A 10 7.14 7.05 52.15
CA ARG A 10 7.29 5.99 51.14
C ARG A 10 7.05 6.60 49.77
N ARG A 11 8.08 6.63 48.90
CA ARG A 11 7.94 7.03 47.49
C ARG A 11 6.81 6.21 46.86
N LYS A 12 5.75 6.89 46.42
CA LYS A 12 4.72 6.27 45.56
C LYS A 12 5.44 5.68 44.34
N PRO A 13 5.18 4.42 43.96
CA PRO A 13 5.68 3.90 42.70
C PRO A 13 5.17 4.81 41.58
N THR A 14 6.10 5.36 40.81
CA THR A 14 5.79 6.16 39.63
C THR A 14 4.95 5.30 38.69
N PRO A 15 3.76 5.74 38.25
CA PRO A 15 3.05 5.00 37.23
C PRO A 15 3.92 4.98 35.97
N THR A 16 4.45 3.81 35.62
CA THR A 16 5.09 3.58 34.34
C THR A 16 4.00 3.74 33.28
N THR A 17 3.86 4.93 32.73
CA THR A 17 3.07 5.19 31.53
C THR A 17 3.74 4.42 30.40
N THR A 18 3.38 3.15 30.24
CA THR A 18 3.73 2.38 29.05
C THR A 18 2.96 3.06 27.93
N CYS A 19 3.62 3.96 27.21
CA CYS A 19 3.14 4.43 25.91
C CYS A 19 2.96 3.18 25.05
N ARG A 20 1.73 2.65 25.00
CA ARG A 20 1.39 1.51 24.18
C ARG A 20 1.50 2.00 22.75
N GLY A 21 2.66 1.76 22.14
CA GLY A 21 2.88 2.01 20.72
C GLY A 21 1.84 1.26 19.86
N PRO A 22 1.78 1.56 18.56
CA PRO A 22 0.83 0.91 17.67
C PRO A 22 0.93 -0.62 17.79
N PRO A 23 -0.19 -1.34 17.74
CA PRO A 23 -0.17 -2.79 17.86
C PRO A 23 0.72 -3.41 16.79
N ALA A 24 1.43 -4.47 17.17
CA ALA A 24 2.30 -5.21 16.27
C ALA A 24 1.52 -5.79 15.08
N TRP A 25 2.21 -5.94 13.96
CA TRP A 25 1.66 -6.61 12.78
C TRP A 25 1.46 -8.10 13.05
N GLN A 26 0.24 -8.58 12.86
CA GLN A 26 -0.14 -9.98 13.03
C GLN A 26 -0.29 -10.67 11.68
N ASP A 27 -0.06 -11.98 11.60
CA ASP A 27 -0.38 -12.73 10.39
C ASP A 27 -1.90 -12.72 10.13
N TRP A 28 -2.24 -12.71 8.86
CA TRP A 28 -3.61 -12.57 8.38
C TRP A 28 -4.04 -13.72 7.45
N LYS A 29 -3.11 -14.58 6.99
CA LYS A 29 -3.36 -15.64 6.00
C LYS A 29 -3.80 -15.15 4.60
N GLY A 30 -4.30 -13.92 4.46
CA GLY A 30 -4.52 -13.23 3.18
C GLY A 30 -5.82 -13.56 2.44
N ARG A 31 -6.89 -13.94 3.17
CA ARG A 31 -8.19 -14.33 2.57
C ARG A 31 -9.27 -13.25 2.66
N SER A 32 -9.54 -12.70 3.84
CA SER A 32 -10.67 -11.78 4.11
C SER A 32 -10.21 -10.57 4.90
N PRO A 33 -10.44 -9.31 4.47
CA PRO A 33 -11.55 -8.87 3.63
C PRO A 33 -11.31 -9.03 2.13
N LEU A 34 -10.05 -8.98 1.69
CA LEU A 34 -9.66 -9.13 0.29
C LEU A 34 -8.56 -10.17 0.13
N ASN A 35 -8.45 -10.76 -1.05
CA ASN A 35 -7.37 -11.68 -1.32
C ASN A 35 -6.04 -10.91 -1.41
N ALA A 36 -5.00 -11.34 -0.67
CA ALA A 36 -3.69 -10.70 -0.72
C ALA A 36 -3.08 -10.67 -2.14
N ASN A 37 -3.34 -11.68 -2.96
CA ASN A 37 -2.89 -11.69 -4.35
C ASN A 37 -3.61 -10.64 -5.20
N LEU A 38 -4.90 -10.41 -4.92
CA LEU A 38 -5.66 -9.36 -5.60
C LEU A 38 -5.13 -7.98 -5.22
N ILE A 39 -4.90 -7.74 -3.93
CA ILE A 39 -4.28 -6.51 -3.42
C ILE A 39 -2.94 -6.27 -4.12
N ALA A 40 -2.08 -7.28 -4.23
CA ALA A 40 -0.78 -7.15 -4.89
C ALA A 40 -0.89 -6.86 -6.40
N LYS A 41 -1.86 -7.48 -7.10
CA LYS A 41 -2.11 -7.21 -8.52
C LYS A 41 -2.60 -5.78 -8.75
N GLU A 42 -3.61 -5.35 -8.00
CA GLU A 42 -4.14 -3.98 -8.10
C GLU A 42 -3.09 -2.94 -7.68
N ALA A 43 -2.28 -3.25 -6.66
CA ALA A 43 -1.15 -2.42 -6.26
C ALA A 43 -0.15 -2.22 -7.40
N THR A 44 0.17 -3.30 -8.10
CA THR A 44 1.13 -3.26 -9.21
C THR A 44 0.58 -2.44 -10.39
N LYS A 45 -0.71 -2.60 -10.71
CA LYS A 45 -1.39 -1.77 -11.71
C LYS A 45 -1.41 -0.30 -11.33
N LEU A 46 -1.72 0.00 -10.07
CA LEU A 46 -1.74 1.36 -9.55
C LEU A 46 -0.36 2.02 -9.67
N PHE A 47 0.71 1.29 -9.33
CA PHE A 47 2.06 1.81 -9.44
C PHE A 47 2.39 2.26 -10.88
N TYR A 48 1.96 1.49 -11.88
CA TYR A 48 2.07 1.89 -13.28
C TYR A 48 1.20 3.11 -13.63
N GLN A 49 -0.05 3.16 -13.15
CA GLN A 49 -0.94 4.32 -13.35
C GLN A 49 -0.38 5.63 -12.77
N CYS A 50 0.48 5.55 -11.76
CA CYS A 50 1.17 6.71 -11.18
C CYS A 50 2.37 7.20 -12.01
N GLY A 51 2.61 6.61 -13.19
CA GLY A 51 3.68 7.01 -14.10
C GLY A 51 5.01 6.28 -13.88
N TYR A 52 5.04 5.24 -13.04
CA TYR A 52 6.23 4.40 -12.88
C TYR A 52 6.27 3.28 -13.93
N TYR A 53 7.41 2.57 -13.99
CA TYR A 53 7.58 1.42 -14.89
C TYR A 53 6.50 0.36 -14.70
N ASN A 54 6.21 -0.39 -15.76
CA ASN A 54 5.32 -1.53 -15.66
C ASN A 54 6.03 -2.69 -14.96
N PHE A 55 5.37 -3.25 -13.96
CA PHE A 55 5.84 -4.42 -13.24
C PHE A 55 4.84 -5.57 -13.40
N LYS A 56 5.36 -6.78 -13.61
CA LYS A 56 4.60 -8.03 -13.58
C LYS A 56 4.67 -8.63 -12.19
N PHE A 57 3.52 -8.71 -11.52
CA PHE A 57 3.37 -9.42 -10.24
C PHE A 57 3.79 -10.89 -10.36
N ILE A 58 4.56 -11.39 -9.39
CA ILE A 58 4.98 -12.80 -9.30
C ILE A 58 4.30 -13.51 -8.14
N ARG A 59 4.60 -13.09 -6.91
CA ARG A 59 4.12 -13.77 -5.70
C ARG A 59 4.10 -12.86 -4.48
N VAL A 60 3.19 -13.17 -3.56
CA VAL A 60 3.14 -12.60 -2.21
C VAL A 60 3.98 -13.48 -1.28
N TYR A 61 4.84 -12.87 -0.45
CA TYR A 61 5.65 -13.59 0.53
C TYR A 61 5.35 -13.20 1.98
N GLN A 62 4.71 -12.04 2.24
CA GLN A 62 4.32 -11.63 3.59
C GLN A 62 2.91 -11.04 3.59
N LYS A 63 2.10 -11.47 4.56
CA LYS A 63 0.69 -11.10 4.70
C LYS A 63 0.44 -10.75 6.16
N GLN A 64 0.16 -9.49 6.44
CA GLN A 64 0.01 -9.02 7.81
C GLN A 64 -1.17 -8.09 7.95
N LYS A 65 -1.70 -7.97 9.16
CA LYS A 65 -2.74 -7.03 9.53
C LYS A 65 -2.42 -6.36 10.86
N ARG A 66 -2.94 -5.16 11.05
CA ARG A 66 -2.97 -4.49 12.37
C ARG A 66 -4.15 -3.53 12.41
N PHE A 67 -4.65 -3.29 13.60
CA PHE A 67 -5.72 -2.32 13.84
C PHE A 67 -5.10 -0.97 14.23
N ILE A 68 -5.40 0.08 13.48
CA ILE A 68 -4.90 1.44 13.72
C ILE A 68 -6.02 2.42 13.43
N ASP A 69 -6.22 3.41 14.30
CA ASP A 69 -7.20 4.50 14.14
C ASP A 69 -8.60 3.99 13.77
N HIS A 70 -9.08 3.01 14.54
CA HIS A 70 -10.39 2.38 14.32
C HIS A 70 -10.59 1.70 12.94
N ALA A 71 -9.51 1.40 12.22
CA ALA A 71 -9.54 0.74 10.93
C ALA A 71 -8.55 -0.42 10.84
N MET A 72 -8.91 -1.44 10.06
CA MET A 72 -8.00 -2.56 9.79
C MET A 72 -7.05 -2.16 8.65
N ARG A 73 -5.75 -2.26 8.90
CA ARG A 73 -4.71 -2.08 7.88
C ARG A 73 -4.10 -3.44 7.54
N TYR A 74 -4.04 -3.75 6.25
CA TYR A 74 -3.51 -5.00 5.71
C TYR A 74 -2.24 -4.71 4.92
N ARG A 75 -1.13 -5.28 5.37
CA ARG A 75 0.18 -5.17 4.70
C ARG A 75 0.45 -6.43 3.90
N VAL A 76 0.66 -6.25 2.61
CA VAL A 76 1.04 -7.31 1.68
C VAL A 76 2.41 -6.97 1.12
N ARG A 77 3.41 -7.82 1.37
CA ARG A 77 4.70 -7.69 0.68
C ARG A 77 4.82 -8.76 -0.40
N TYR A 78 5.24 -8.32 -1.57
CA TYR A 78 5.21 -9.11 -2.78
C TYR A 78 6.42 -8.81 -3.65
N ILE A 79 6.66 -9.72 -4.59
CA ILE A 79 7.70 -9.62 -5.59
C ILE A 79 7.07 -9.37 -6.95
N ALA A 80 7.65 -8.44 -7.71
CA ALA A 80 7.29 -8.17 -9.08
C ALA A 80 8.53 -7.95 -9.95
N LYS A 81 8.43 -8.20 -11.26
CA LYS A 81 9.52 -7.99 -12.24
C LYS A 81 9.21 -6.80 -13.10
N LYS A 82 10.19 -5.92 -13.33
CA LYS A 82 10.03 -4.83 -14.29
C LYS A 82 9.90 -5.44 -15.68
N CYS A 83 8.94 -4.98 -16.46
CA CYS A 83 8.77 -5.43 -17.83
C CYS A 83 8.61 -4.23 -18.77
N GLN A 84 9.20 -4.34 -19.96
CA GLN A 84 8.98 -3.41 -21.05
C GLN A 84 7.64 -3.69 -21.69
N GLU A 85 6.97 -2.62 -22.04
CA GLU A 85 5.71 -2.64 -22.77
C GLU A 85 5.99 -2.64 -24.26
N SER A 86 5.33 -3.54 -24.98
CA SER A 86 5.16 -3.40 -26.42
C SER A 86 3.68 -3.12 -26.69
N LYS A 87 3.40 -2.03 -27.38
CA LYS A 87 2.08 -1.82 -27.97
C LYS A 87 1.98 -2.75 -29.17
N VAL A 88 1.13 -3.77 -29.08
CA VAL A 88 0.88 -4.66 -30.21
C VAL A 88 -0.44 -4.25 -30.84
N THR A 89 -0.37 -3.68 -32.04
CA THR A 89 -1.55 -3.42 -32.85
C THR A 89 -2.12 -4.76 -33.29
N LYS A 90 -3.34 -5.10 -32.86
CA LYS A 90 -4.01 -6.29 -33.39
C LYS A 90 -4.31 -6.08 -34.87
N PRO A 91 -4.04 -7.04 -35.75
CA PRO A 91 -4.52 -6.96 -37.12
C PRO A 91 -6.05 -6.94 -37.09
N SER A 92 -6.63 -5.88 -37.67
CA SER A 92 -8.08 -5.72 -37.77
C SER A 92 -8.66 -6.95 -38.47
N ARG A 93 -9.64 -7.62 -37.86
CA ARG A 93 -10.46 -8.61 -38.58
C ARG A 93 -11.17 -7.88 -39.71
N ARG A 94 -10.84 -8.24 -40.96
CA ARG A 94 -11.43 -7.67 -42.19
C ARG A 94 -12.94 -7.50 -42.01
N GLY A 95 -13.42 -6.25 -41.99
CA GLY A 95 -14.86 -5.95 -42.10
C GLY A 95 -15.50 -5.01 -41.08
N ARG A 96 -14.80 -4.52 -40.04
CA ARG A 96 -15.41 -3.54 -39.12
C ARG A 96 -14.58 -2.26 -38.98
N LYS A 97 -15.23 -1.13 -39.31
CA LYS A 97 -14.72 0.23 -39.13
C LYS A 97 -14.43 0.50 -37.64
N HIS A 98 -13.17 0.86 -37.39
CA HIS A 98 -12.65 1.72 -36.31
C HIS A 98 -12.95 1.36 -34.84
N ARG A 99 -12.00 0.64 -34.24
CA ARG A 99 -11.17 1.09 -33.10
C ARG A 99 -9.88 0.28 -33.13
N GLU A 100 -8.74 0.95 -33.17
CA GLU A 100 -7.45 0.28 -32.97
C GLU A 100 -7.40 -0.19 -31.52
N ASP A 101 -7.71 -1.47 -31.30
CA ASP A 101 -7.54 -2.10 -30.00
C ASP A 101 -6.04 -2.27 -29.74
N ILE A 102 -5.42 -1.23 -29.18
CA ILE A 102 -4.02 -1.25 -28.74
C ILE A 102 -3.95 -2.13 -27.49
N GLU A 103 -3.49 -3.37 -27.66
CA GLU A 103 -3.22 -4.26 -26.54
C GLU A 103 -1.78 -4.04 -26.06
N ILE A 104 -1.62 -3.58 -24.81
CA ILE A 104 -0.30 -3.44 -24.19
C ILE A 104 0.13 -4.84 -23.72
N LYS A 105 1.08 -5.44 -24.44
CA LYS A 105 1.69 -6.72 -24.06
C LYS A 105 3.03 -6.48 -23.37
N LEU A 106 3.30 -7.27 -22.34
CA LEU A 106 4.57 -7.29 -21.62
C LEU A 106 5.48 -8.30 -22.31
N VAL A 107 6.48 -7.81 -23.04
CA VAL A 107 7.29 -8.67 -23.94
C VAL A 107 8.70 -8.91 -23.42
N HIS A 108 9.24 -8.00 -22.59
CA HIS A 108 10.59 -8.18 -22.05
C HIS A 108 10.63 -7.88 -20.56
N CYS A 109 10.68 -8.92 -19.72
CA CYS A 109 10.80 -8.77 -18.27
C CYS A 109 12.25 -8.89 -17.84
N GLU A 110 12.72 -7.94 -17.03
CA GLU A 110 14.06 -7.95 -16.46
C GLU A 110 14.28 -9.20 -15.60
N ARG A 111 15.54 -9.66 -15.55
CA ARG A 111 15.93 -10.83 -14.75
C ARG A 111 15.76 -10.56 -13.25
N PHE A 112 15.95 -9.31 -12.82
CA PHE A 112 15.94 -8.91 -11.42
C PHE A 112 14.52 -8.74 -10.87
N GLU A 113 14.31 -9.35 -9.72
CA GLU A 113 13.07 -9.26 -8.96
C GLU A 113 13.10 -8.04 -8.04
N LYS A 114 12.00 -7.30 -8.02
CA LYS A 114 11.82 -6.11 -7.21
C LYS A 114 10.82 -6.36 -6.10
N LYS A 115 11.12 -5.87 -4.90
CA LYS A 115 10.26 -6.04 -3.72
C LYS A 115 9.33 -4.84 -3.56
N PHE A 116 8.07 -5.14 -3.30
CA PHE A 116 7.04 -4.14 -3.07
C PHE A 116 6.29 -4.40 -1.77
N GLN A 117 5.73 -3.32 -1.23
CA GLN A 117 4.84 -3.34 -0.10
C GLN A 117 3.55 -2.61 -0.46
N ALA A 118 2.43 -3.30 -0.36
CA ALA A 118 1.10 -2.70 -0.43
C ALA A 118 0.49 -2.63 0.96
N ILE A 119 -0.15 -1.51 1.29
CA ILE A 119 -0.95 -1.31 2.49
C ILE A 119 -2.37 -0.99 2.03
N PHE A 120 -3.27 -1.93 2.29
CA PHE A 120 -4.70 -1.76 2.08
C PHE A 120 -5.35 -1.32 3.39
N LYS A 121 -6.13 -0.24 3.36
CA LYS A 121 -6.93 0.21 4.49
C LYS A 121 -8.38 -0.21 4.26
N ASP A 122 -8.86 -1.10 5.12
CA ASP A 122 -10.27 -1.47 5.17
C ASP A 122 -10.97 -0.47 6.10
N ASP A 123 -11.54 0.57 5.51
CA ASP A 123 -12.50 1.41 6.20
C ASP A 123 -13.91 1.05 5.76
N LEU A 124 -14.80 0.89 6.74
CA LEU A 124 -16.19 0.49 6.52
C LEU A 124 -17.04 1.64 5.95
N LYS A 125 -16.48 2.84 5.78
CA LYS A 125 -17.24 4.09 5.55
C LYS A 125 -17.25 4.54 4.10
N HIS A 126 -16.25 4.16 3.28
CA HIS A 126 -16.17 4.57 1.87
C HIS A 126 -16.11 3.33 0.97
N ARG A 127 -17.28 2.85 0.52
CA ARG A 127 -17.44 1.57 -0.21
C ARG A 127 -16.97 1.61 -1.68
N ASP A 128 -16.67 2.79 -2.22
CA ASP A 128 -16.58 2.93 -3.68
C ASP A 128 -15.16 2.72 -4.23
N ARG A 129 -14.10 2.84 -3.41
CA ARG A 129 -12.69 2.69 -3.88
C ARG A 129 -11.76 2.08 -2.84
N LEU A 130 -10.92 1.14 -3.29
CA LEU A 130 -9.88 0.52 -2.46
C LEU A 130 -8.79 1.54 -2.09
N ARG A 131 -8.68 1.88 -0.79
CA ARG A 131 -7.61 2.74 -0.29
C ARG A 131 -6.32 1.93 -0.20
N LEU A 132 -5.49 2.06 -1.23
CA LEU A 132 -4.29 1.25 -1.44
C LEU A 132 -3.05 2.14 -1.54
N ASN A 133 -2.07 1.94 -0.67
CA ASN A 133 -0.75 2.55 -0.77
C ASN A 133 0.25 1.48 -1.20
N VAL A 134 1.07 1.76 -2.20
CA VAL A 134 2.04 0.87 -2.80
C VAL A 134 3.40 1.53 -2.70
N THR A 135 4.40 0.80 -2.23
CA THR A 135 5.76 1.28 -2.06
C THR A 135 6.73 0.28 -2.67
N ASN A 136 7.64 0.75 -3.52
CA ASN A 136 8.80 -0.02 -3.95
C ASN A 136 9.84 0.01 -2.83
N LEU A 137 10.19 -1.16 -2.30
CA LEU A 137 11.10 -1.28 -1.16
C LEU A 137 12.59 -1.07 -1.52
N GLU A 138 12.93 -1.05 -2.81
CA GLU A 138 14.31 -0.82 -3.25
C GLU A 138 14.62 0.66 -3.42
N ASN A 139 13.69 1.41 -3.99
CA ASN A 139 13.90 2.83 -4.31
C ASN A 139 13.14 3.77 -3.37
N GLY A 140 12.24 3.27 -2.53
CA GLY A 140 11.39 4.08 -1.64
C GLY A 140 10.22 4.78 -2.33
N ASN A 141 10.14 4.75 -3.67
CA ASN A 141 9.03 5.33 -4.43
C ASN A 141 7.70 4.74 -3.98
N SER A 142 6.73 5.61 -3.68
CA SER A 142 5.41 5.21 -3.25
C SER A 142 4.32 5.88 -4.08
N CYS A 143 3.19 5.21 -4.21
CA CYS A 143 1.98 5.79 -4.75
C CYS A 143 0.77 5.32 -3.94
N ALA A 144 -0.19 6.21 -3.74
CA ALA A 144 -1.40 5.90 -2.99
C ALA A 144 -2.65 6.25 -3.80
N LEU A 145 -3.62 5.33 -3.81
CA LEU A 145 -5.01 5.65 -4.09
C LEU A 145 -5.63 6.25 -2.82
N THR A 146 -5.26 7.49 -2.53
CA THR A 146 -6.06 8.35 -1.65
C THR A 146 -6.97 9.16 -2.54
N GLU A 147 -8.23 9.35 -2.13
CA GLU A 147 -9.04 10.43 -2.70
C GLU A 147 -8.30 11.74 -2.43
N CYS A 148 -7.47 12.19 -3.37
CA CYS A 148 -7.42 13.60 -3.66
C CYS A 148 -8.75 13.86 -4.37
N ASN A 149 -9.75 14.30 -3.61
CA ASN A 149 -10.98 14.80 -4.17
C ASN A 149 -10.58 16.00 -5.06
N PRO A 150 -10.65 15.94 -6.40
CA PRO A 150 -10.40 17.09 -7.23
C PRO A 150 -11.71 17.86 -7.30
N GLY A 151 -12.13 18.42 -6.17
CA GLY A 151 -13.06 19.55 -6.19
C GLY A 151 -12.27 20.77 -6.65
N GLY A 152 -11.89 20.80 -7.92
CA GLY A 152 -11.03 21.86 -8.46
C GLY A 152 -10.32 21.43 -9.73
N PHE A 153 -10.85 21.93 -10.84
CA PHE A 153 -10.20 22.00 -12.14
C PHE A 153 -8.72 22.40 -12.06
N LEU A 154 -7.95 21.90 -13.04
CA LEU A 154 -6.63 22.33 -13.52
C LEU A 154 -5.37 21.86 -12.76
N GLY A 155 -4.48 21.26 -13.55
CA GLY A 155 -3.03 21.44 -13.37
C GLY A 155 -2.34 20.34 -12.59
N ALA A 156 -1.48 19.61 -13.27
CA ALA A 156 -0.47 18.76 -12.67
C ALA A 156 0.31 19.50 -11.59
N LEU A 157 0.58 18.85 -10.45
CA LEU A 157 1.76 19.08 -9.63
C LEU A 157 1.95 17.90 -8.66
N TRP A 158 3.12 17.27 -8.80
CA TRP A 158 3.65 16.29 -7.86
C TRP A 158 3.75 16.90 -6.46
N GLY A 159 3.31 16.16 -5.44
CA GLY A 159 3.43 16.57 -4.04
C GLY A 159 3.45 15.37 -3.13
N SER A 160 4.62 15.10 -2.55
CA SER A 160 4.94 14.07 -1.57
C SER A 160 3.89 13.93 -0.46
N CYS A 161 3.22 12.77 -0.36
CA CYS A 161 2.50 12.40 0.87
C CYS A 161 3.47 11.69 1.82
N GLY A 162 3.97 12.45 2.79
CA GLY A 162 4.74 11.97 3.93
C GLY A 162 3.96 10.97 4.79
N LEU A 163 4.71 10.03 5.35
CA LEU A 163 4.28 9.11 6.40
C LEU A 163 3.84 9.87 7.66
N VAL A 164 2.65 9.56 8.17
CA VAL A 164 2.35 9.43 9.61
C VAL A 164 1.48 8.18 9.82
#